data_AF-T0QZN5-F1
#
_entry.id   AF-T0QZN5-F1
#
_cell.length_a   1.000
_cell.length_b   1.000
_cell.length_c   1.000
_cell.angle_alpha   90.00
_cell.angle_beta   90.00
_cell.angle_gamma   90.00
#
_symmetry.space_group_name_H-M   'P 1'
#
loop_
_entity.id
_entity.type
_entity.pdbx_description
1 polymer ?
#
loop_
_entity_poly.entity_id
_entity_poly.type
_entity_poly.pdbx_seq_one_letter_code
_entity_poly.pdbx_strand_id
1 'polypeptide(L)'
;MSDSALSLAHLYCEFADVVLPSTVHDGPYRVRIHTNAAQTSALIWLESKTTKQQWQCVIEDFATHMETTYALPNAILLAAIKNGLATVDRTSPMAFSDVVATPASSITLGAKHGALTLGIAVQILPEWTTSYSFAMTPKKVDVVDILEARIRDLQEIITRRRVAFCTVTSVTSRSSDPCAWTVKDAEQAAALIHLKDDDQSVVVLESGVYTIHCVGEVSGTMSSSMSLDINSIRAHNTSFTNNVNSSHNLAITHVAHLDAGASIRLGALAQWYASPVSMTIFLHERDNMF
;
A
#
# COMPACT_ATOMS: atom_id res chain seq x y z
N MET A 1 -46.33 -8.07 -5.78
CA MET A 1 -45.25 -8.57 -6.64
C MET A 1 -44.55 -7.38 -7.25
N SER A 2 -43.21 -7.44 -7.34
CA SER A 2 -42.31 -6.46 -7.98
C SER A 2 -41.78 -5.33 -7.08
N ASP A 3 -40.82 -5.65 -6.19
CA ASP A 3 -39.88 -4.63 -5.68
C ASP A 3 -38.50 -5.21 -5.28
N SER A 4 -38.07 -6.29 -5.94
CA SER A 4 -36.81 -6.99 -5.63
C SER A 4 -35.74 -6.85 -6.72
N ALA A 5 -36.02 -6.13 -7.81
CA ALA A 5 -35.09 -5.97 -8.93
C ALA A 5 -34.18 -4.72 -8.80
N LEU A 6 -34.44 -3.81 -7.86
CA LEU A 6 -33.72 -2.54 -7.74
C LEU A 6 -32.47 -2.58 -6.84
N SER A 7 -32.15 -3.71 -6.20
CA SER A 7 -31.02 -3.81 -5.25
C SER A 7 -29.70 -4.27 -5.86
N LEU A 8 -29.67 -4.82 -7.08
CA LEU A 8 -28.43 -5.31 -7.72
C LEU A 8 -27.74 -4.24 -8.58
N ALA A 9 -28.47 -3.23 -9.05
CA ALA A 9 -27.91 -2.15 -9.88
C ALA A 9 -26.93 -1.24 -9.10
N HIS A 10 -27.03 -1.18 -7.77
CA HIS A 10 -26.10 -0.42 -6.92
C HIS A 10 -24.81 -1.17 -6.56
N LEU A 11 -24.73 -2.48 -6.82
CA LEU A 11 -23.55 -3.30 -6.47
C LEU A 11 -22.46 -3.31 -7.55
N TYR A 12 -22.78 -2.83 -8.76
CA TYR A 12 -21.81 -2.69 -9.85
C TYR A 12 -21.44 -1.21 -9.98
N CYS A 13 -20.49 -0.78 -9.14
CA CYS A 13 -19.92 0.56 -9.14
C CYS A 13 -19.68 1.07 -10.57
N GLU A 14 -19.94 2.36 -10.81
CA GLU A 14 -19.56 3.05 -12.05
C GLU A 14 -18.12 2.69 -12.43
N PHE A 15 -17.96 1.87 -13.47
CA PHE A 15 -16.67 1.60 -14.12
C PHE A 15 -16.27 2.75 -15.07
N ALA A 16 -16.80 3.95 -14.83
CA ALA A 16 -16.37 5.14 -15.53
C ALA A 16 -14.98 5.51 -15.01
N ASP A 17 -13.99 5.46 -15.89
CA ASP A 17 -12.61 5.89 -15.65
C ASP A 17 -11.90 5.20 -14.47
N VAL A 18 -11.87 3.87 -14.49
CA VAL A 18 -11.07 3.13 -13.52
C VAL A 18 -9.60 3.19 -13.92
N VAL A 19 -8.86 4.07 -13.27
CA VAL A 19 -7.40 3.99 -13.21
C VAL A 19 -7.06 2.93 -12.19
N LEU A 20 -6.57 1.79 -12.67
CA LEU A 20 -6.13 0.74 -11.76
C LEU A 20 -4.75 1.14 -11.26
N PRO A 21 -4.58 1.41 -9.96
CA PRO A 21 -3.25 1.54 -9.42
C PRO A 21 -2.59 0.18 -9.66
N SER A 22 -1.47 0.15 -10.39
CA SER A 22 -0.61 -1.03 -10.31
C SER A 22 -0.25 -1.15 -8.84
N THR A 23 -0.81 -2.13 -8.16
CA THR A 23 -0.62 -2.33 -6.72
C THR A 23 0.80 -2.84 -6.44
N VAL A 24 1.53 -3.29 -7.47
CA VAL A 24 2.99 -3.28 -7.48
C VAL A 24 3.45 -1.86 -7.79
N HIS A 25 4.12 -1.25 -6.82
CA HIS A 25 4.76 0.06 -6.97
C HIS A 25 5.76 0.14 -8.15
N ASP A 26 6.06 -0.97 -8.82
CA ASP A 26 6.95 -1.09 -9.97
C ASP A 26 6.42 -2.03 -11.09
N GLY A 27 5.10 -2.19 -11.21
CA GLY A 27 4.52 -2.99 -12.30
C GLY A 27 4.94 -2.47 -13.68
N PRO A 28 5.26 -3.33 -14.66
CA PRO A 28 5.78 -2.89 -15.96
C PRO A 28 4.76 -2.13 -16.82
N TYR A 29 3.47 -2.19 -16.46
CA TYR A 29 2.38 -1.61 -17.22
C TYR A 29 1.40 -0.81 -16.35
N ARG A 30 0.78 0.19 -16.96
CA ARG A 30 -0.35 0.94 -16.43
C ARG A 30 -1.58 0.63 -17.28
N VAL A 31 -2.70 0.32 -16.65
CA VAL A 31 -3.96 -0.01 -17.34
C VAL A 31 -5.05 0.97 -16.97
N ARG A 32 -5.84 1.41 -17.94
CA ARG A 32 -7.07 2.19 -17.74
C ARG A 32 -8.20 1.55 -18.51
N ILE A 33 -9.38 1.50 -17.89
CA ILE A 33 -10.58 0.99 -18.51
C ILE A 33 -11.64 2.08 -18.45
N HIS A 34 -12.16 2.45 -19.60
CA HIS A 34 -13.28 3.39 -19.73
C HIS A 34 -14.47 2.61 -20.25
N THR A 35 -15.63 2.74 -19.62
CA THR A 35 -16.86 2.06 -20.05
C THR A 35 -17.94 3.10 -20.34
N ASN A 36 -18.90 2.76 -21.20
CA ASN A 36 -20.09 3.57 -21.33
C ASN A 36 -21.02 3.39 -20.11
N ALA A 37 -21.98 4.30 -19.92
CA ALA A 37 -22.90 4.25 -18.78
C ALA A 37 -23.69 2.91 -18.69
N ALA A 38 -23.98 2.29 -19.83
CA ALA A 38 -24.67 1.00 -19.90
C ALA A 38 -23.74 -0.22 -19.69
N GLN A 39 -22.42 -0.02 -19.61
CA GLN A 39 -21.40 -1.07 -19.52
C GLN A 39 -21.50 -2.13 -20.64
N THR A 40 -21.95 -1.70 -21.82
CA THR A 40 -22.05 -2.54 -23.01
C THR A 40 -20.81 -2.46 -23.89
N SER A 41 -20.06 -1.36 -23.80
CA SER A 41 -18.81 -1.14 -24.51
C SER A 41 -17.72 -0.65 -23.57
N ALA A 42 -16.47 -0.89 -23.96
CA ALA A 42 -15.30 -0.48 -23.18
C ALA A 42 -14.11 -0.10 -24.05
N LEU A 43 -13.26 0.78 -23.54
CA LEU A 43 -11.93 1.08 -24.06
C LEU A 43 -10.90 0.65 -23.03
N ILE A 44 -10.15 -0.39 -23.35
CA ILE A 44 -8.98 -0.80 -22.56
C ILE A 44 -7.76 -0.08 -23.13
N TRP A 45 -7.07 0.69 -22.29
CA TRP A 45 -5.82 1.36 -22.62
C TRP A 45 -4.69 0.83 -21.73
N LEU A 46 -3.55 0.56 -22.35
CA LEU A 46 -2.36 -0.01 -21.72
C LEU A 46 -1.14 0.85 -22.06
N GLU A 47 -0.34 1.21 -21.06
CA GLU A 47 0.93 1.93 -21.23
C GLU A 47 2.07 1.13 -20.59
N SER A 48 3.17 0.91 -21.30
CA SER A 48 4.40 0.41 -20.67
C SER A 48 5.08 1.53 -19.89
N LYS A 49 5.32 1.33 -18.59
CA LYS A 49 6.01 2.33 -17.77
C LYS A 49 7.47 2.52 -18.21
N THR A 50 8.10 1.49 -18.78
CA THR A 50 9.50 1.53 -19.23
C THR A 50 9.65 2.17 -20.60
N THR A 51 8.93 1.67 -21.61
CA THR A 51 9.13 2.11 -23.01
C THR A 51 8.23 3.28 -23.40
N LYS A 52 7.21 3.59 -22.58
CA LYS A 52 6.16 4.58 -22.87
C LYS A 52 5.32 4.28 -24.10
N GLN A 53 5.45 3.08 -24.66
CA GLN A 53 4.55 2.60 -25.69
C GLN A 53 3.14 2.44 -25.13
N GLN A 54 2.15 2.76 -25.95
CA GLN A 54 0.74 2.70 -25.59
C GLN A 54 -0.01 1.81 -26.56
N TRP A 55 -0.99 1.07 -26.05
CA TRP A 55 -1.90 0.26 -26.83
C TRP A 55 -3.34 0.46 -26.36
N GLN A 56 -4.29 0.22 -27.25
CA GLN A 56 -5.70 0.29 -26.93
C GLN A 56 -6.51 -0.81 -27.61
N CYS A 57 -7.59 -1.24 -26.96
CA CYS A 57 -8.61 -2.10 -27.53
C CYS A 57 -9.98 -1.45 -27.30
N VAL A 58 -10.69 -1.19 -28.40
CA VAL A 58 -12.09 -0.73 -28.38
C VAL A 58 -12.96 -1.98 -28.45
N ILE A 59 -13.81 -2.16 -27.45
CA ILE A 59 -14.72 -3.29 -27.32
C ILE A 59 -16.13 -2.74 -27.53
N GLU A 60 -16.71 -3.05 -28.68
CA GLU A 60 -18.11 -2.71 -29.00
C GLU A 60 -19.08 -3.77 -28.44
N ASP A 61 -18.64 -5.02 -28.44
CA ASP A 61 -19.36 -6.18 -27.89
C ASP A 61 -18.35 -7.16 -27.27
N PHE A 62 -18.50 -7.50 -25.99
CA PHE A 62 -17.60 -8.42 -25.31
C PHE A 62 -17.69 -9.85 -25.86
N ALA A 63 -18.83 -10.25 -26.41
CA ALA A 63 -19.02 -11.60 -26.94
C ALA A 63 -18.11 -11.90 -28.15
N THR A 64 -17.73 -10.87 -28.92
CA THR A 64 -16.83 -11.04 -30.07
C THR A 64 -15.38 -11.32 -29.68
N HIS A 65 -15.03 -11.15 -28.41
CA HIS A 65 -13.69 -11.38 -27.87
C HIS A 65 -13.55 -12.71 -27.14
N MET A 66 -14.61 -13.51 -27.09
CA MET A 66 -14.63 -14.77 -26.38
C MET A 66 -13.88 -15.87 -27.14
N GLU A 67 -13.11 -16.69 -26.43
CA GLU A 67 -12.45 -17.90 -26.96
C GLU A 67 -13.22 -19.19 -26.64
N THR A 68 -14.19 -19.13 -25.73
CA THR A 68 -15.07 -20.24 -25.31
C THR A 68 -16.46 -20.16 -25.93
N THR A 69 -17.40 -21.02 -25.54
CA THR A 69 -18.78 -21.06 -26.08
C THR A 69 -19.81 -20.24 -25.29
N TYR A 70 -19.47 -19.78 -24.08
CA TYR A 70 -20.43 -19.11 -23.19
C TYR A 70 -19.97 -17.70 -22.83
N ALA A 71 -20.73 -16.70 -23.29
CA ALA A 71 -20.47 -15.31 -22.98
C ALA A 71 -20.92 -15.00 -21.55
N LEU A 72 -20.04 -14.35 -20.79
CA LEU A 72 -20.36 -13.83 -19.48
C LEU A 72 -21.18 -12.55 -19.61
N PRO A 73 -22.05 -12.25 -18.64
CA PRO A 73 -22.58 -10.91 -18.47
C PRO A 73 -21.44 -9.90 -18.38
N ASN A 74 -21.52 -8.79 -19.14
CA ASN A 74 -20.47 -7.78 -19.22
C ASN A 74 -20.02 -7.27 -17.85
N ALA A 75 -20.95 -7.11 -16.91
CA ALA A 75 -20.65 -6.69 -15.54
C ALA A 75 -19.72 -7.67 -14.81
N ILE A 76 -19.89 -8.99 -15.02
CA ILE A 76 -19.00 -10.03 -14.45
C ILE A 76 -17.64 -9.97 -15.11
N LEU A 77 -17.59 -9.81 -16.43
CA LEU A 77 -16.34 -9.71 -17.17
C LEU A 77 -15.55 -8.46 -16.74
N LEU A 78 -16.18 -7.28 -16.69
CA LEU A 78 -15.57 -6.02 -16.21
C LEU A 78 -15.04 -6.14 -14.78
N ALA A 79 -15.80 -6.79 -13.89
CA ALA A 79 -15.33 -7.09 -12.54
C ALA A 79 -14.11 -8.03 -12.55
N ALA A 80 -14.10 -9.05 -13.42
CA ALA A 80 -12.97 -9.94 -13.60
C ALA A 80 -11.75 -9.23 -14.19
N ILE A 81 -11.92 -8.29 -15.12
CA ILE A 81 -10.79 -7.48 -15.62
C ILE A 81 -10.20 -6.66 -14.47
N LYS A 82 -11.07 -5.97 -13.71
CA LYS A 82 -10.66 -5.16 -12.56
C LYS A 82 -9.90 -5.99 -11.51
N ASN A 83 -10.44 -7.15 -11.14
CA ASN A 83 -9.84 -8.04 -10.15
C ASN A 83 -8.55 -8.68 -10.65
N GLY A 84 -8.56 -9.19 -11.89
CA GLY A 84 -7.39 -9.79 -12.52
C GLY A 84 -6.22 -8.83 -12.64
N LEU A 85 -6.50 -7.56 -12.93
CA LEU A 85 -5.45 -6.53 -13.00
C LEU A 85 -4.90 -6.19 -11.61
N ALA A 86 -5.70 -6.31 -10.56
CA ALA A 86 -5.23 -6.17 -9.17
C ALA A 86 -4.47 -7.41 -8.66
N THR A 87 -4.58 -8.58 -9.32
CA THR A 87 -3.91 -9.83 -8.90
C THR A 87 -2.65 -10.18 -9.68
N VAL A 88 -2.49 -9.68 -10.92
CA VAL A 88 -1.21 -9.74 -11.68
C VAL A 88 -0.04 -9.20 -10.83
N ASP A 89 -0.38 -8.36 -9.85
CA ASP A 89 0.49 -7.72 -8.89
C ASP A 89 1.01 -8.63 -7.74
N ARG A 90 0.44 -9.83 -7.52
CA ARG A 90 0.87 -10.72 -6.43
C ARG A 90 1.67 -11.91 -6.98
N THR A 91 2.98 -11.73 -7.15
CA THR A 91 3.95 -12.84 -7.29
C THR A 91 4.17 -13.61 -5.98
N SER A 92 3.49 -13.24 -4.90
CA SER A 92 3.55 -13.94 -3.61
C SER A 92 2.46 -15.01 -3.52
N PRO A 93 2.80 -16.30 -3.32
CA PRO A 93 1.83 -17.34 -3.07
C PRO A 93 1.35 -17.18 -1.62
N MET A 94 0.22 -16.52 -1.37
CA MET A 94 -0.33 -16.53 -0.01
C MET A 94 -1.85 -16.58 0.08
N ALA A 95 -2.23 -17.51 0.97
CA ALA A 95 -3.25 -17.40 2.00
C ALA A 95 -4.71 -17.31 1.54
N PHE A 96 -5.40 -18.42 1.80
CA PHE A 96 -6.85 -18.50 1.90
C PHE A 96 -7.37 -17.44 2.89
N SER A 97 -8.07 -16.43 2.37
CA SER A 97 -8.89 -15.52 3.17
C SER A 97 -10.35 -15.71 2.77
N ASP A 98 -11.17 -16.09 3.75
CA ASP A 98 -12.60 -16.37 3.65
C ASP A 98 -13.43 -15.09 3.43
N VAL A 99 -13.30 -14.47 2.25
CA VAL A 99 -14.20 -13.39 1.83
C VAL A 99 -14.84 -13.77 0.50
N VAL A 100 -16.18 -13.75 0.50
CA VAL A 100 -17.13 -13.85 -0.62
C VAL A 100 -16.47 -14.12 -1.97
N ALA A 101 -16.67 -15.34 -2.47
CA ALA A 101 -16.06 -15.90 -3.68
C ALA A 101 -16.31 -15.05 -4.94
N THR A 102 -15.55 -13.96 -5.10
CA THR A 102 -15.34 -13.34 -6.40
C THR A 102 -14.66 -14.39 -7.29
N PRO A 103 -15.16 -14.63 -8.51
CA PRO A 103 -14.57 -15.60 -9.42
C PRO A 103 -13.09 -15.27 -9.60
N ALA A 104 -12.23 -16.28 -9.48
CA ALA A 104 -10.80 -16.12 -9.65
C ALA A 104 -10.54 -15.76 -11.12
N SER A 105 -9.95 -14.59 -11.35
CA SER A 105 -9.60 -14.12 -12.68
C SER A 105 -8.09 -13.97 -12.82
N SER A 106 -7.53 -14.47 -13.90
CA SER A 106 -6.13 -14.26 -14.27
C SER A 106 -6.04 -13.47 -15.56
N ILE A 107 -4.99 -12.65 -15.66
CA ILE A 107 -4.72 -11.83 -16.82
C ILE A 107 -3.33 -12.14 -17.34
N THR A 108 -3.25 -12.29 -18.65
CA THR A 108 -1.99 -12.54 -19.37
C THR A 108 -1.79 -11.51 -20.45
N LEU A 109 -0.56 -11.05 -20.60
CA LEU A 109 -0.15 -10.25 -21.75
C LEU A 109 0.68 -11.15 -22.67
N GLY A 110 0.21 -11.34 -23.88
CA GLY A 110 0.85 -12.18 -24.90
C GLY A 110 1.11 -11.40 -26.17
N ALA A 111 1.97 -11.94 -27.02
CA ALA A 111 2.12 -11.49 -28.40
C ALA A 111 1.56 -12.58 -29.33
N LYS A 112 0.51 -12.25 -30.08
CA LYS A 112 -0.10 -13.14 -31.07
C LYS A 112 0.03 -12.50 -32.44
N HIS A 113 0.70 -13.17 -33.38
CA HIS A 113 0.99 -12.65 -34.72
C HIS A 113 1.70 -11.29 -34.74
N GLY A 114 2.56 -11.03 -33.75
CA GLY A 114 3.27 -9.74 -33.62
C GLY A 114 2.42 -8.59 -33.07
N ALA A 115 1.14 -8.81 -32.77
CA ALA A 115 0.28 -7.87 -32.07
C ALA A 115 0.21 -8.22 -30.57
N LEU A 116 0.20 -7.19 -29.72
CA LEU A 116 -0.01 -7.36 -28.30
C LEU A 116 -1.46 -7.80 -28.05
N THR A 117 -1.66 -8.80 -27.20
CA THR A 117 -2.98 -9.34 -26.85
C THR A 117 -3.10 -9.37 -25.33
N LEU A 118 -4.23 -8.88 -24.82
CA LEU A 118 -4.61 -9.01 -23.42
C LEU A 118 -5.56 -10.21 -23.29
N GLY A 119 -5.08 -11.28 -22.66
CA GLY A 119 -5.86 -12.47 -22.36
C GLY A 119 -6.45 -12.40 -20.95
N ILE A 120 -7.71 -12.77 -20.79
CA ILE A 120 -8.39 -12.85 -19.50
C ILE A 120 -9.02 -14.22 -19.37
N ALA A 121 -8.70 -14.93 -18.30
CA ALA A 121 -9.34 -16.19 -17.96
C ALA A 121 -10.12 -16.00 -16.65
N VAL A 122 -11.43 -16.29 -16.69
CA VAL A 122 -12.33 -16.17 -15.54
C VAL A 122 -12.78 -17.56 -15.14
N GLN A 123 -12.40 -17.99 -13.94
CA GLN A 123 -12.82 -19.26 -13.35
C GLN A 123 -14.16 -19.07 -12.65
N ILE A 124 -15.21 -19.64 -13.23
CA ILE A 124 -16.58 -19.58 -12.70
C ILE A 124 -16.81 -20.72 -11.70
N LEU A 125 -16.32 -21.90 -12.05
CA LEU A 125 -16.32 -23.12 -11.24
C LEU A 125 -14.95 -23.82 -11.35
N PRO A 126 -14.60 -24.76 -10.46
CA PRO A 126 -13.31 -25.45 -10.50
C PRO A 126 -12.96 -26.03 -11.88
N GLU A 127 -13.95 -26.56 -12.60
CA GLU A 127 -13.80 -27.17 -13.92
C GLU A 127 -14.23 -26.26 -15.09
N TRP A 128 -14.73 -25.04 -14.79
CA TRP A 128 -15.27 -24.15 -15.81
C TRP A 128 -14.55 -22.80 -15.81
N THR A 129 -13.72 -22.63 -16.84
CA THR A 129 -13.04 -21.38 -17.15
C THR A 129 -13.54 -20.85 -18.49
N THR A 130 -13.81 -19.55 -18.53
CA THR A 130 -14.10 -18.83 -19.77
C THR A 130 -12.97 -17.86 -20.07
N SER A 131 -12.56 -17.80 -21.33
CA SER A 131 -11.40 -17.03 -21.77
C SER A 131 -11.80 -15.97 -22.79
N TYR A 132 -11.19 -14.80 -22.67
CA TYR A 132 -11.37 -13.65 -23.56
C TYR A 132 -10.01 -13.16 -24.05
N SER A 133 -9.99 -12.68 -25.28
CA SER A 133 -8.79 -12.23 -26.00
C SER A 133 -9.05 -10.86 -26.61
N PHE A 134 -8.35 -9.86 -26.11
CA PHE A 134 -8.46 -8.48 -26.59
C PHE A 134 -7.21 -8.15 -27.40
N ALA A 135 -7.36 -8.11 -28.72
CA ALA A 135 -6.30 -7.66 -29.61
C ALA A 135 -6.06 -6.16 -29.41
N MET A 136 -4.83 -5.81 -29.02
CA MET A 136 -4.47 -4.44 -28.70
C MET A 136 -3.83 -3.77 -29.92
N THR A 137 -4.35 -2.61 -30.31
CA THR A 137 -3.82 -1.80 -31.40
C THR A 137 -2.77 -0.83 -30.84
N PRO A 138 -1.55 -0.77 -31.41
CA PRO A 138 -0.56 0.23 -31.02
C PRO A 138 -1.11 1.64 -31.25
N LYS A 139 -1.03 2.49 -30.23
CA LYS A 139 -1.37 3.91 -30.36
C LYS A 139 -0.10 4.65 -30.78
N LYS A 140 -0.21 5.53 -31.79
CA LYS A 140 0.88 6.45 -32.12
C LYS A 140 1.12 7.35 -30.91
N VAL A 141 2.34 7.34 -30.39
CA VAL A 141 2.76 8.14 -29.23
C VAL A 141 3.68 9.23 -29.73
N ASP A 142 3.27 10.49 -29.58
CA ASP A 142 4.11 11.63 -29.93
C ASP A 142 5.06 11.97 -28.76
N VAL A 143 6.09 12.78 -29.03
CA VAL A 143 7.09 13.14 -27.99
C VAL A 143 6.42 13.79 -26.77
N VAL A 144 5.36 14.57 -26.99
CA VAL A 144 4.59 15.20 -25.92
C VAL A 144 3.93 14.15 -25.02
N ASP A 145 3.31 13.11 -25.59
CA ASP A 145 2.71 12.02 -24.80
C ASP A 145 3.75 11.28 -23.95
N ILE A 146 4.97 11.09 -24.48
CA ILE A 146 6.07 10.46 -23.74
C ILE A 146 6.48 11.34 -22.57
N LEU A 147 6.61 12.66 -22.78
CA LEU A 147 6.97 13.61 -21.72
C LEU A 147 5.88 13.66 -20.65
N GLU A 148 4.61 13.72 -21.03
CA GLU A 148 3.49 13.67 -20.08
C GLU A 148 3.45 12.34 -19.30
N ALA A 149 3.73 11.21 -19.95
CA ALA A 149 3.86 9.93 -19.28
C ALA A 149 5.01 9.92 -18.26
N ARG A 150 6.16 10.52 -18.60
CA ARG A 150 7.29 10.64 -17.68
C ARG A 150 7.02 11.59 -16.52
N ILE A 151 6.38 12.74 -16.77
CA ILE A 151 5.98 13.67 -15.72
C ILE A 151 4.99 12.99 -14.77
N ARG A 152 3.99 12.28 -15.30
CA ARG A 152 3.05 11.50 -14.48
C ARG A 152 3.77 10.45 -13.63
N ASP A 153 4.76 9.74 -14.19
CA ASP A 153 5.54 8.78 -13.43
C ASP A 153 6.37 9.44 -12.33
N LEU A 154 7.00 10.58 -12.60
CA LEU A 154 7.72 11.34 -11.58
C LEU A 154 6.77 11.87 -10.51
N GLN A 155 5.60 12.38 -10.91
CA GLN A 155 4.56 12.80 -9.98
C GLN A 155 4.06 11.63 -9.14
N GLU A 156 3.86 10.45 -9.72
CA GLU A 156 3.52 9.24 -8.98
C GLU A 156 4.63 8.87 -7.99
N ILE A 157 5.90 8.98 -8.40
CA ILE A 157 7.06 8.76 -7.52
C ILE A 157 7.13 9.79 -6.38
N ILE A 158 6.73 11.04 -6.62
CA ILE A 158 6.75 12.13 -5.65
C ILE A 158 5.55 12.07 -4.71
N THR A 159 4.36 11.82 -5.25
CA THR A 159 3.08 11.72 -4.49
C THR A 159 2.95 10.41 -3.75
N ARG A 160 3.71 9.38 -4.13
CA ARG A 160 4.04 8.28 -3.21
C ARG A 160 4.67 8.93 -2.00
N ARG A 161 3.89 9.06 -0.93
CA ARG A 161 4.38 9.40 0.41
C ARG A 161 5.65 8.57 0.58
N ARG A 162 6.79 9.26 0.62
CA ARG A 162 8.05 8.65 1.02
C ARG A 162 7.91 8.35 2.50
N VAL A 163 7.08 7.36 2.83
CA VAL A 163 6.95 6.77 4.14
C VAL A 163 8.21 5.98 4.33
N ALA A 164 9.26 6.72 4.64
CA ALA A 164 10.43 6.14 5.18
C ALA A 164 10.07 5.79 6.63
N PHE A 165 10.37 4.55 7.00
CA PHE A 165 10.17 4.06 8.34
C PHE A 165 11.49 3.56 8.90
N CYS A 166 11.67 3.75 10.20
CA CYS A 166 12.74 3.10 10.92
C CYS A 166 12.16 2.47 12.19
N THR A 167 12.62 1.27 12.52
CA THR A 167 12.35 0.67 13.83
C THR A 167 13.65 0.61 14.61
N VAL A 168 13.65 1.26 15.78
CA VAL A 168 14.71 1.16 16.76
C VAL A 168 14.27 0.28 17.92
N THR A 169 15.18 -0.54 18.42
CA THR A 169 14.95 -1.45 19.54
C THR A 169 15.84 -1.08 20.71
N SER A 170 15.26 -1.01 21.91
CA SER A 170 16.04 -0.71 23.10
C SER A 170 16.62 -1.97 23.74
N VAL A 171 17.88 -1.87 24.20
CA VAL A 171 18.52 -2.86 25.09
C VAL A 171 18.43 -2.32 26.52
N THR A 172 17.86 -3.12 27.42
CA THR A 172 17.46 -2.68 28.76
C THR A 172 18.63 -2.22 29.64
N SER A 173 18.44 -1.12 30.37
CA SER A 173 19.22 -0.72 31.55
C SER A 173 18.41 -0.98 32.83
N ARG A 174 19.08 -1.36 33.93
CA ARG A 174 18.47 -1.61 35.24
C ARG A 174 18.38 -0.31 36.06
N SER A 175 17.61 0.68 35.63
CA SER A 175 17.54 1.98 36.32
C SER A 175 16.61 2.94 35.57
N SER A 176 16.37 4.13 36.13
CA SER A 176 15.79 5.29 35.43
C SER A 176 16.68 5.81 34.28
N ASP A 177 17.60 5.00 33.80
CA ASP A 177 18.52 5.37 32.74
C ASP A 177 17.76 5.31 31.40
N PRO A 178 18.04 6.24 30.48
CA PRO A 178 17.33 6.26 29.21
C PRO A 178 17.63 5.01 28.38
N CYS A 179 16.65 4.61 27.58
CA CYS A 179 16.76 3.49 26.65
C CYS A 179 17.93 3.68 25.68
N ALA A 180 18.89 2.75 25.63
CA ALA A 180 19.88 2.70 24.56
C ALA A 180 19.25 2.07 23.33
N TRP A 181 19.35 2.70 22.16
CA TRP A 181 18.70 2.29 20.91
C TRP A 181 19.66 1.57 19.97
N THR A 182 19.12 0.61 19.24
CA THR A 182 19.78 -0.06 18.12
C THR A 182 18.88 -0.01 16.89
N VAL A 183 19.47 0.20 15.73
CA VAL A 183 18.76 0.25 14.45
C VAL A 183 18.84 -1.13 13.78
N LYS A 184 17.71 -1.65 13.28
CA LYS A 184 17.70 -2.93 12.55
C LYS A 184 18.31 -2.84 11.14
N ASP A 185 18.06 -1.73 10.43
CA ASP A 185 18.57 -1.45 9.08
C ASP A 185 19.21 -0.06 9.07
N ALA A 186 20.55 -0.04 9.17
CA ALA A 186 21.32 1.20 9.28
C ALA A 186 21.22 2.07 8.02
N GLU A 187 21.12 1.47 6.83
CA GLU A 187 21.03 2.22 5.57
C GLU A 187 19.66 2.89 5.44
N GLN A 188 18.58 2.17 5.75
CA GLN A 188 17.23 2.73 5.72
C GLN A 188 17.04 3.83 6.78
N ALA A 189 17.60 3.62 7.97
CA ALA A 189 17.52 4.59 9.06
C ALA A 189 18.32 5.85 8.78
N ALA A 190 19.51 5.74 8.19
CA ALA A 190 20.39 6.88 7.91
C ALA A 190 19.78 7.93 6.97
N ALA A 191 18.71 7.57 6.24
CA ALA A 191 17.94 8.51 5.42
C ALA A 191 16.94 9.37 6.23
N LEU A 192 16.61 8.98 7.46
CA LEU A 192 15.54 9.60 8.27
C LEU A 192 15.99 10.08 9.63
N ILE A 193 16.81 9.27 10.29
CA ILE A 193 17.19 9.45 11.67
C ILE A 193 18.67 9.15 11.88
N HIS A 194 19.22 9.75 12.91
CA HIS A 194 20.55 9.48 13.40
C HIS A 194 20.47 9.18 14.90
N LEU A 195 21.11 8.10 15.35
CA LEU A 195 21.30 7.87 16.77
C LEU A 195 22.43 8.78 17.25
N LYS A 196 22.15 9.60 18.26
CA LYS A 196 23.16 10.46 18.88
C LYS A 196 24.21 9.59 19.58
N ASP A 197 25.44 10.09 19.76
CA ASP A 197 26.56 9.37 20.41
C ASP A 197 26.24 8.81 21.81
N ASP A 198 25.18 9.30 22.47
CA ASP A 198 24.70 8.78 23.75
C ASP A 198 23.88 7.50 23.61
N ASP A 199 23.53 7.08 22.39
CA ASP A 199 22.57 6.04 22.01
C ASP A 199 21.18 6.18 22.66
N GLN A 200 20.90 7.29 23.33
CA GLN A 200 19.67 7.50 24.11
C GLN A 200 18.65 8.35 23.36
N SER A 201 19.09 8.99 22.28
CA SER A 201 18.32 9.99 21.55
C SER A 201 18.29 9.65 20.08
N VAL A 202 17.08 9.67 19.50
CA VAL A 202 16.89 9.58 18.05
C VAL A 202 16.78 11.00 17.51
N VAL A 203 17.66 11.40 16.61
CA VAL A 203 17.64 12.72 15.97
C VAL A 203 17.04 12.59 14.59
N VAL A 204 16.06 13.42 14.27
CA VAL A 204 15.43 13.48 12.95
C VAL A 204 16.33 14.22 11.97
N LEU A 205 16.51 13.70 10.76
CA LEU A 205 17.40 14.29 9.74
C LEU A 205 16.69 15.21 8.74
N GLU A 206 15.36 15.10 8.61
CA GLU A 206 14.56 15.87 7.64
C GLU A 206 13.39 16.57 8.37
N SER A 207 13.00 17.77 7.93
CA SER A 207 11.78 18.41 8.46
C SER A 207 10.53 17.80 7.84
N GLY A 208 9.47 17.60 8.63
CA GLY A 208 8.20 17.11 8.12
C GLY A 208 7.21 16.62 9.18
N VAL A 209 6.13 16.00 8.73
CA VAL A 209 5.09 15.41 9.59
C VAL A 209 5.41 13.94 9.86
N TYR A 210 5.65 13.61 11.13
CA TYR A 210 6.01 12.28 11.59
C TYR A 210 4.88 11.62 12.37
N THR A 211 4.72 10.30 12.23
CA THR A 211 4.03 9.46 13.21
C THR A 211 5.04 8.61 13.95
N ILE A 212 5.05 8.75 15.27
CA ILE A 212 5.92 8.00 16.18
C ILE A 212 5.04 6.99 16.91
N HIS A 213 5.36 5.72 16.76
CA HIS A 213 4.68 4.62 17.42
C HIS A 213 5.66 3.88 18.32
N CYS A 214 5.45 3.91 19.64
CA CYS A 214 6.28 3.21 20.61
C CYS A 214 5.47 2.09 21.23
N VAL A 215 6.04 0.89 21.31
CA VAL A 215 5.41 -0.27 21.95
C VAL A 215 6.43 -0.97 22.84
N GLY A 216 6.01 -1.30 24.05
CA GLY A 216 6.79 -2.10 24.98
C GLY A 216 5.86 -3.00 25.80
N GLU A 217 6.32 -4.21 26.08
CA GLU A 217 5.66 -5.11 27.02
C GLU A 217 6.28 -4.91 28.41
N VAL A 218 5.45 -4.81 29.45
CA VAL A 218 5.92 -4.71 30.83
C VAL A 218 5.40 -5.90 31.60
N SER A 219 6.31 -6.75 32.09
CA SER A 219 5.97 -7.93 32.87
C SER A 219 6.31 -7.77 34.35
N GLY A 220 5.44 -8.27 35.22
CA GLY A 220 5.73 -8.43 36.65
C GLY A 220 5.78 -7.14 37.46
N THR A 221 5.02 -6.11 37.06
CA THR A 221 4.96 -4.82 37.79
C THR A 221 3.52 -4.43 38.11
N MET A 222 3.33 -3.73 39.23
CA MET A 222 2.02 -3.18 39.64
C MET A 222 1.70 -1.86 38.94
N SER A 223 2.72 -1.09 38.57
CA SER A 223 2.55 0.17 37.85
C SER A 223 3.73 0.40 36.92
N SER A 224 3.44 0.96 35.75
CA SER A 224 4.47 1.42 34.83
C SER A 224 3.95 2.59 34.02
N SER A 225 4.88 3.41 33.55
CA SER A 225 4.59 4.43 32.55
C SER A 225 5.69 4.55 31.53
N MET A 226 5.29 4.97 30.33
CA MET A 226 6.14 5.29 29.20
C MET A 226 5.83 6.73 28.80
N SER A 227 6.85 7.54 28.54
CA SER A 227 6.72 8.92 28.07
C SER A 227 7.55 9.13 26.82
N LEU A 228 6.97 9.83 25.84
CA LEU A 228 7.64 10.29 24.64
C LEU A 228 8.01 11.76 24.82
N ASP A 229 9.29 12.07 24.79
CA ASP A 229 9.82 13.42 24.90
C ASP A 229 10.39 13.85 23.54
N ILE A 230 10.01 15.03 23.08
CA ILE A 230 10.47 15.65 21.83
C ILE A 230 11.15 16.96 22.20
N ASN A 231 12.42 17.13 21.82
CA ASN A 231 13.25 18.28 22.20
C ASN A 231 13.27 18.52 23.72
N SER A 232 13.35 17.42 24.50
CA SER A 232 13.29 17.44 25.96
C SER A 232 11.98 17.95 26.57
N ILE A 233 10.92 18.10 25.76
CA ILE A 233 9.56 18.42 26.21
C ILE A 233 8.71 17.16 26.10
N ARG A 234 7.99 16.82 27.16
CA ARG A 234 7.09 15.67 27.17
C ARG A 234 5.93 15.89 26.21
N ALA A 235 5.90 15.15 25.12
CA ALA A 235 4.87 15.22 24.09
C ALA A 235 3.69 14.29 24.40
N HIS A 236 3.97 13.09 24.92
CA HIS A 236 2.93 12.13 25.26
C HIS A 236 3.35 11.20 26.40
N ASN A 237 2.38 10.63 27.11
CA ASN A 237 2.62 9.59 28.09
C ASN A 237 1.47 8.57 28.13
N THR A 238 1.81 7.35 28.52
CA THR A 238 0.85 6.29 28.82
C THR A 238 1.28 5.60 30.10
N SER A 239 0.32 5.14 30.90
CA SER A 239 0.60 4.51 32.19
C SER A 239 -0.50 3.54 32.57
N PHE A 240 -0.15 2.52 33.33
CA PHE A 240 -1.12 1.67 34.02
C PHE A 240 -0.79 1.58 35.51
N THR A 241 -1.80 1.25 36.29
CA THR A 241 -1.65 0.89 37.71
C THR A 241 -2.64 -0.23 38.01
N ASN A 242 -2.15 -1.29 38.65
CA ASN A 242 -2.88 -2.49 38.97
C ASN A 242 -2.47 -3.00 40.35
N ASN A 243 -3.39 -3.69 41.04
CA ASN A 243 -3.17 -4.22 42.39
C ASN A 243 -2.48 -5.59 42.38
N VAL A 244 -2.24 -6.17 41.21
CA VAL A 244 -1.59 -7.48 41.03
C VAL A 244 -0.53 -7.41 39.94
N ASN A 245 0.55 -8.16 40.15
CA ASN A 245 1.60 -8.32 39.12
C ASN A 245 1.00 -9.02 37.90
N SER A 246 1.01 -8.34 36.77
CA SER A 246 0.52 -8.86 35.48
C SER A 246 1.34 -8.28 34.32
N SER A 247 1.28 -8.93 33.16
CA SER A 247 1.90 -8.40 31.94
C SER A 247 0.94 -7.41 31.28
N HIS A 248 1.45 -6.26 30.85
CA HIS A 248 0.70 -5.24 30.14
C HIS A 248 1.50 -4.69 28.95
N ASN A 249 0.80 -4.41 27.86
CA ASN A 249 1.37 -3.69 26.73
C ASN A 249 1.15 -2.20 26.92
N LEU A 250 2.23 -1.43 26.85
CA LEU A 250 2.20 0.03 26.77
C LEU A 250 2.46 0.42 25.31
N ALA A 251 1.57 1.27 24.78
CA ALA A 251 1.70 1.82 23.44
C ALA A 251 1.51 3.35 23.47
N ILE A 252 2.32 4.06 22.69
CA ILE A 252 2.20 5.48 22.41
C ILE A 252 2.11 5.64 20.89
N THR A 253 1.10 6.36 20.41
CA THR A 253 1.03 6.83 19.03
C THR A 253 0.93 8.34 19.05
N HIS A 254 1.89 9.02 18.41
CA HIS A 254 1.93 10.47 18.37
C HIS A 254 2.21 10.96 16.95
N VAL A 255 1.49 12.00 16.52
CA VAL A 255 1.72 12.67 15.24
C VAL A 255 2.20 14.08 15.53
N ALA A 256 3.37 14.44 15.00
CA ALA A 256 3.96 15.76 15.20
C ALA A 256 4.66 16.24 13.94
N HIS A 257 4.64 17.55 13.73
CA HIS A 257 5.57 18.20 12.81
C HIS A 257 6.91 18.36 13.54
N LEU A 258 7.99 17.87 12.94
CA LEU A 258 9.33 17.88 13.50
C LEU A 258 10.28 18.54 12.52
N ASP A 259 11.11 19.45 13.01
CA ASP A 259 12.21 20.02 12.24
C ASP A 259 13.40 19.05 12.14
N ALA A 260 14.18 19.18 11.08
CA ALA A 260 15.50 18.56 11.00
C ALA A 260 16.35 18.96 12.22
N GLY A 261 16.91 17.96 12.91
CA GLY A 261 17.61 18.11 14.18
C GLY A 261 16.74 17.90 15.43
N ALA A 262 15.42 17.73 15.28
CA ALA A 262 14.55 17.41 16.42
C ALA A 262 14.98 16.10 17.08
N SER A 263 15.03 16.09 18.41
CA SER A 263 15.47 14.95 19.21
C SER A 263 14.28 14.27 19.88
N ILE A 264 14.13 12.97 19.63
CA ILE A 264 13.11 12.11 20.20
C ILE A 264 13.78 11.23 21.26
N ARG A 265 13.18 11.18 22.45
CA ARG A 265 13.59 10.33 23.56
C ARG A 265 12.38 9.59 24.11
N LEU A 266 12.59 8.35 24.54
CA LEU A 266 11.59 7.62 25.29
C LEU A 266 12.05 7.48 26.73
N GLY A 267 11.25 8.00 27.65
CA GLY A 267 11.37 7.77 29.08
C GLY A 267 10.51 6.59 29.51
N ALA A 268 11.02 5.80 30.43
CA ALA A 268 10.27 4.72 31.06
C ALA A 268 10.41 4.87 32.58
N LEU A 269 9.28 4.93 33.29
CA LEU A 269 9.26 4.95 34.76
C LEU A 269 8.71 3.60 35.24
N ALA A 270 9.54 2.56 35.19
CA ALA A 270 9.39 1.33 35.96
C ALA A 270 10.70 0.52 35.93
N GLN A 271 10.85 -0.42 36.85
CA GLN A 271 11.81 -1.52 36.71
C GLN A 271 11.32 -2.42 35.58
N TRP A 272 11.68 -2.11 34.34
CA TRP A 272 11.41 -2.96 33.20
C TRP A 272 12.26 -4.20 33.37
N TYR A 273 11.63 -5.30 33.82
CA TYR A 273 12.29 -6.59 33.78
C TYR A 273 12.47 -6.98 32.31
N ALA A 274 13.62 -6.63 31.75
CA ALA A 274 14.22 -7.12 30.51
C ALA A 274 13.42 -7.04 29.19
N SER A 275 12.21 -6.48 29.18
CA SER A 275 11.43 -6.43 27.94
C SER A 275 11.92 -5.33 26.99
N PRO A 276 12.20 -5.65 25.72
CA PRO A 276 12.62 -4.67 24.74
C PRO A 276 11.48 -3.69 24.40
N VAL A 277 11.84 -2.42 24.26
CA VAL A 277 10.98 -1.42 23.62
C VAL A 277 11.24 -1.44 22.12
N SER A 278 10.19 -1.26 21.32
CA SER A 278 10.30 -0.85 19.92
C SER A 278 9.73 0.55 19.72
N MET A 279 10.43 1.37 18.94
CA MET A 279 9.90 2.64 18.43
C MET A 279 9.98 2.61 16.91
N THR A 280 8.83 2.84 16.27
CA THR A 280 8.69 2.96 14.83
C THR A 280 8.35 4.40 14.48
N ILE A 281 9.15 5.01 13.61
CA ILE A 281 8.98 6.40 13.17
C ILE A 281 8.61 6.38 11.69
N PHE A 282 7.52 7.05 11.30
CA PHE A 282 7.03 7.17 9.94
C PHE A 282 7.05 8.64 9.51
N LEU A 283 7.70 8.98 8.40
CA LEU A 283 7.62 10.30 7.78
C LEU A 283 6.47 10.32 6.75
N HIS A 284 5.45 11.15 6.96
CA HIS A 284 4.31 11.24 6.03
C HIS A 284 4.53 12.24 4.91
N GLU A 285 5.06 13.41 5.27
CA GLU A 285 5.19 14.57 4.40
C GLU A 285 6.47 15.31 4.77
N ARG A 286 7.28 15.61 3.75
CA ARG A 286 8.49 16.44 3.90
C ARG A 286 8.11 17.89 3.70
N ASP A 287 8.71 18.77 4.49
CA ASP A 287 8.68 20.19 4.16
C ASP A 287 9.55 20.40 2.92
N ASN A 288 8.91 20.72 1.80
CA ASN A 288 9.64 21.19 0.62
C ASN A 288 10.08 22.63 0.90
N MET A 289 11.21 22.82 1.59
CA MET A 289 11.93 24.09 1.56
C MET A 289 12.50 24.29 0.16
N PHE A 290 11.76 25.00 -0.69
CA PHE A 290 12.28 25.65 -1.89
C PHE A 290 12.75 27.05 -1.55
#